data_AF-A0A511YEN9-F1
#
_entry.id   AF-A0A511YEN9-F1
#
_cell.length_a   1.000
_cell.length_b   1.000
_cell.length_c   1.000
_cell.angle_alpha   90.00
_cell.angle_beta   90.00
_cell.angle_gamma   90.00
#
_symmetry.space_group_name_H-M   'P 1'
#
loop_
_entity.id
_entity.type
_entity.pdbx_description
1 polymer ?
#
loop_
_entity_poly.entity_id
_entity_poly.type
_entity_poly.pdbx_seq_one_letter_code
_entity_poly.pdbx_strand_id
1 'polypeptide(L)'
;MDIDQMYTSESLESNLLLKWCKLLKYDFFRLYSHHLTLYSPPSKIVETVEKKNFPHFRKNMYTREIIDFIIKQIDTGKKTKNQVMEEYKIPKTTLYKWINKYKTNASSGL
;
A
#
# COMPACT_ATOMS: atom_id res chain seq x y z
N MET A 1 -0.48 -13.56 26.66
CA MET A 1 -1.51 -13.58 25.61
C MET A 1 -1.05 -14.58 24.60
N ASP A 2 -1.78 -15.67 24.46
CA ASP A 2 -1.43 -16.71 23.49
C ASP A 2 -1.74 -16.23 22.07
N ILE A 3 -1.08 -16.79 21.06
CA ILE A 3 -1.27 -16.35 19.67
C ILE A 3 -2.71 -16.59 19.22
N ASP A 4 -3.32 -17.71 19.63
CA ASP A 4 -4.70 -18.04 19.30
C ASP A 4 -5.71 -17.08 19.94
N GLN A 5 -5.43 -16.63 21.17
CA GLN A 5 -6.23 -15.60 21.83
C GLN A 5 -6.10 -14.26 21.08
N MET A 6 -4.87 -13.90 20.67
CA MET A 6 -4.60 -12.68 19.91
C MET A 6 -5.33 -12.68 18.56
N TYR A 7 -5.37 -13.84 17.89
CA TYR A 7 -6.05 -14.01 16.60
C TYR A 7 -7.57 -13.92 16.72
N THR A 8 -8.13 -14.42 17.81
CA THR A 8 -9.59 -14.41 18.06
C THR A 8 -10.08 -13.07 18.62
N SER A 9 -9.15 -12.19 19.04
CA SER A 9 -9.48 -10.88 19.59
C SER A 9 -10.00 -9.93 18.51
N GLU A 10 -11.11 -9.24 18.77
CA GLU A 10 -11.68 -8.25 17.84
C GLU A 10 -10.76 -7.03 17.65
N SER A 11 -10.03 -6.65 18.70
CA SER A 11 -9.11 -5.53 18.67
C SER A 11 -7.82 -5.84 19.42
N LEU A 12 -6.76 -5.15 19.04
CA LEU A 12 -5.42 -5.32 19.58
C LEU A 12 -4.83 -3.97 19.96
N GLU A 13 -4.16 -3.93 21.10
CA GLU A 13 -3.45 -2.73 21.52
C GLU A 13 -2.31 -2.39 20.55
N SER A 14 -2.23 -1.13 20.14
CA SER A 14 -1.21 -0.62 19.22
C SER A 14 0.22 -0.88 19.71
N ASN A 15 0.45 -0.85 21.02
CA ASN A 15 1.76 -1.14 21.62
C ASN A 15 2.21 -2.58 21.36
N LEU A 16 1.28 -3.54 21.37
CA LEU A 16 1.55 -4.94 21.07
C LEU A 16 1.81 -5.12 19.56
N LEU A 17 0.97 -4.53 18.71
CA LEU A 17 1.16 -4.49 17.25
C LEU A 17 2.53 -3.93 16.85
N LEU A 18 3.00 -2.87 17.51
CA LEU A 18 4.32 -2.28 17.26
C LEU A 18 5.47 -3.23 17.64
N LYS A 19 5.33 -4.01 18.71
CA LYS A 19 6.32 -5.04 19.09
C LYS A 19 6.36 -6.16 18.03
N TRP A 20 5.20 -6.60 17.54
CA TRP A 20 5.13 -7.57 16.46
C TRP A 20 5.70 -7.04 15.15
N CYS A 21 5.50 -5.75 14.84
CA CYS A 21 6.13 -5.14 13.66
C CYS A 21 7.66 -5.27 13.70
N LYS A 22 8.25 -5.03 14.88
CA LYS A 22 9.71 -5.17 15.09
C LYS A 22 10.16 -6.62 14.99
N LEU A 23 9.42 -7.55 15.60
CA LEU A 23 9.77 -8.97 15.62
C LEU A 23 9.72 -9.59 14.22
N LEU A 24 8.65 -9.33 13.48
CA LEU A 24 8.40 -9.88 12.15
C LEU A 24 9.08 -9.09 11.03
N LYS A 25 9.68 -7.93 11.37
CA LYS A 25 10.23 -6.95 10.41
C LYS A 25 9.20 -6.57 9.33
N TYR A 26 7.93 -6.57 9.70
CA TYR A 26 6.79 -6.26 8.85
C TYR A 26 6.02 -5.08 9.43
N ASP A 27 5.46 -4.22 8.59
CA ASP A 27 4.75 -3.02 9.03
C ASP A 27 3.24 -3.18 8.83
N PHE A 28 2.53 -3.55 9.89
CA PHE A 28 1.06 -3.73 9.87
C PHE A 28 0.31 -2.42 9.60
N PHE A 29 0.89 -1.28 9.98
CA PHE A 29 0.28 0.03 9.81
C PHE A 29 0.40 0.56 8.39
N ARG A 30 1.18 -0.11 7.53
CA ARG A 30 1.39 0.32 6.15
C ARG A 30 0.08 0.50 5.40
N LEU A 31 -0.85 -0.44 5.48
CA LEU A 31 -2.15 -0.34 4.79
C LEU A 31 -2.94 0.89 5.26
N TYR A 32 -2.95 1.15 6.56
CA TYR A 32 -3.66 2.28 7.16
C TYR A 32 -3.01 3.62 6.78
N SER A 33 -1.68 3.71 6.79
CA SER A 33 -0.94 4.90 6.34
C SER A 33 -1.20 5.22 4.86
N HIS A 34 -1.38 4.20 4.01
CA HIS A 34 -1.79 4.39 2.62
C HIS A 34 -3.19 4.97 2.50
N HIS A 35 -4.15 4.41 3.26
CA HIS A 35 -5.50 4.94 3.31
C HIS A 35 -5.50 6.41 3.77
N LEU A 36 -4.79 6.73 4.84
CA LEU A 36 -4.64 8.11 5.28
C LEU A 36 -4.04 9.00 4.19
N THR A 37 -3.00 8.54 3.50
CA THR A 37 -2.34 9.35 2.44
C THR A 37 -3.25 9.60 1.24
N LEU A 38 -3.99 8.57 0.80
CA LEU A 38 -4.87 8.65 -0.37
C LEU A 38 -6.13 9.49 -0.12
N TYR A 39 -6.63 9.48 1.13
CA TYR A 39 -7.89 10.11 1.49
C TYR A 39 -7.74 11.36 2.37
N SER A 40 -6.51 11.80 2.67
CA SER A 40 -6.29 13.07 3.38
C SER A 40 -6.63 14.26 2.48
N PRO A 41 -7.39 15.26 2.97
CA PRO A 41 -7.59 16.50 2.24
C PRO A 41 -6.24 17.19 2.01
N PRO A 42 -6.07 17.94 0.91
CA PRO A 42 -4.84 18.68 0.65
C PRO A 42 -4.68 19.77 1.70
N SER A 43 -3.95 19.50 2.78
CA SER A 43 -3.57 20.52 3.74
C SER A 43 -2.41 21.35 3.17
N LYS A 44 -2.44 22.67 3.37
CA LYS A 44 -1.29 23.54 3.08
C LYS A 44 -0.19 23.20 4.09
N ILE A 45 0.66 22.25 3.76
CA ILE A 45 1.83 21.91 4.58
C ILE A 45 2.79 23.11 4.49
N VAL A 46 2.88 23.87 5.57
CA VAL A 46 3.99 24.80 5.79
C VAL A 46 5.22 23.92 5.99
N GLU A 47 6.14 23.93 5.02
CA GLU A 47 7.36 23.13 5.05
C GLU A 47 8.32 23.64 6.13
N THR A 48 8.11 23.27 7.38
CA THR A 48 9.19 23.19 8.38
C THR A 48 9.65 21.75 8.46
N VAL A 49 10.23 21.27 7.35
CA VAL A 49 10.87 19.94 7.32
C VAL A 49 12.20 20.03 8.06
N GLU A 50 12.15 19.94 9.38
CA GLU A 50 13.32 19.47 10.13
C GLU A 50 13.68 18.09 9.57
N LYS A 51 14.88 17.99 8.98
CA LYS A 51 15.48 16.73 8.53
C LYS A 51 15.75 15.84 9.75
N LYS A 52 14.71 15.25 10.31
CA LYS A 52 14.86 14.15 11.26
C LYS A 52 15.35 12.95 10.47
N ASN A 53 16.48 12.40 10.90
CA ASN A 53 17.10 11.16 10.41
C ASN A 53 16.20 9.95 10.72
N PHE A 54 14.95 9.96 10.26
CA PHE A 54 14.13 8.77 10.27
C PHE A 54 14.69 7.81 9.22
N PRO A 55 14.72 6.49 9.52
CA PRO A 55 15.00 5.49 8.50
C PRO A 55 14.02 5.75 7.36
N HIS A 56 14.54 6.14 6.20
CA HIS A 56 13.72 6.45 5.05
C HIS A 56 12.96 5.18 4.70
N PHE A 57 11.66 5.14 5.03
CA PHE A 57 10.80 4.05 4.60
C PHE A 57 10.92 3.95 3.08
N ARG A 58 11.26 2.75 2.61
CA ARG A 58 11.66 2.52 1.22
C ARG A 58 10.58 3.08 0.30
N LYS A 59 11.03 3.84 -0.71
CA LYS A 59 10.25 4.63 -1.70
C LYS A 59 9.18 3.87 -2.53
N ASN A 60 8.83 2.62 -2.19
CA ASN A 60 7.81 1.86 -2.91
C ASN A 60 6.53 1.76 -2.09
N MET A 61 5.70 2.80 -2.20
CA MET A 61 4.31 2.85 -1.71
C MET A 61 3.49 1.67 -2.30
N TYR A 62 3.81 1.26 -3.52
CA TYR A 62 3.08 0.20 -4.21
C TYR A 62 3.75 -1.15 -4.01
N THR A 63 3.17 -1.98 -3.14
CA THR A 63 3.57 -3.38 -2.98
C THR A 63 3.11 -4.21 -4.18
N ARG A 64 3.67 -5.41 -4.36
CA ARG A 64 3.29 -6.29 -5.48
C ARG A 64 1.80 -6.61 -5.43
N GLU A 65 1.26 -6.84 -4.23
CA GLU A 65 -0.15 -7.16 -4.01
C GLU A 65 -1.08 -6.02 -4.46
N ILE A 66 -0.70 -4.76 -4.20
CA ILE A 66 -1.46 -3.58 -4.65
C ILE A 66 -1.41 -3.48 -6.18
N ILE A 67 -0.24 -3.71 -6.78
CA ILE A 67 -0.08 -3.68 -8.23
C ILE A 67 -0.94 -4.76 -8.89
N ASP A 68 -0.90 -5.98 -8.37
CA ASP A 68 -1.66 -7.12 -8.90
C ASP A 68 -3.17 -6.90 -8.76
N PHE A 69 -3.62 -6.35 -7.61
CA PHE A 69 -5.01 -5.95 -7.42
C PHE A 69 -5.46 -4.92 -8.46
N ILE A 70 -4.67 -3.86 -8.66
CA ILE A 70 -5.00 -2.79 -9.61
C ILE A 70 -5.06 -3.33 -11.04
N ILE A 71 -4.11 -4.17 -11.45
CA ILE A 71 -4.11 -4.78 -12.77
C ILE A 71 -5.33 -5.67 -12.96
N LYS A 72 -5.67 -6.50 -11.96
CA LYS A 72 -6.87 -7.34 -11.99
C LYS A 72 -8.15 -6.52 -12.15
N GLN A 73 -8.26 -5.36 -11.49
CA GLN A 73 -9.43 -4.48 -11.63
C GLN A 73 -9.54 -3.87 -13.03
N ILE A 74 -8.42 -3.63 -13.71
CA ILE A 74 -8.39 -3.16 -15.10
C ILE A 74 -8.73 -4.29 -16.07
N ASP A 75 -8.15 -5.48 -15.89
CA ASP A 75 -8.37 -6.62 -16.79
C ASP A 75 -9.79 -7.19 -16.67
N THR A 76 -10.39 -7.15 -15.47
CA THR A 76 -11.81 -7.50 -15.28
C THR A 76 -12.79 -6.43 -15.77
N GLY A 77 -12.30 -5.29 -16.25
CA GLY A 77 -13.13 -4.17 -16.72
C GLY A 77 -13.86 -3.42 -15.62
N LYS A 78 -13.66 -3.77 -14.34
CA LYS A 78 -14.30 -3.12 -13.19
C LYS A 78 -13.90 -1.66 -13.04
N LYS A 79 -12.67 -1.30 -13.42
CA LYS A 79 -12.19 0.08 -13.45
C LYS A 79 -11.41 0.34 -14.73
N THR A 80 -11.59 1.53 -15.29
CA THR A 80 -10.78 2.01 -16.41
C THR A 80 -9.41 2.50 -15.92
N LYS A 81 -8.43 2.56 -16.83
CA LYS A 81 -7.09 3.11 -16.53
C LYS A 81 -7.18 4.54 -15.97
N ASN A 82 -8.11 5.36 -16.47
CA ASN A 82 -8.31 6.73 -16.01
C ASN A 82 -8.83 6.76 -14.57
N GLN A 83 -9.82 5.93 -14.24
CA GLN A 83 -10.34 5.82 -12.87
C GLN A 83 -9.25 5.39 -11.89
N VAL A 84 -8.43 4.41 -12.27
CA VAL A 84 -7.30 3.97 -11.43
C VAL A 84 -6.28 5.09 -11.19
N MET A 85 -5.97 5.89 -12.21
CA MET A 85 -5.04 7.02 -12.06
C MET A 85 -5.61 8.10 -11.12
N GLU A 86 -6.90 8.39 -11.24
CA GLU A 86 -7.56 9.46 -10.49
C GLU A 86 -7.84 9.08 -9.02
N GLU A 87 -8.32 7.87 -8.79
CA GLU A 87 -8.73 7.33 -7.49
C GLU A 87 -7.53 6.95 -6.62
N TYR A 88 -6.54 6.28 -7.19
CA TYR A 88 -5.35 5.84 -6.46
C TYR A 88 -4.16 6.79 -6.60
N LYS A 89 -4.34 7.95 -7.28
CA LYS A 89 -3.30 8.96 -7.53
C LYS A 89 -2.03 8.35 -8.16
N ILE A 90 -2.21 7.40 -9.06
CA ILE A 90 -1.10 6.72 -9.73
C ILE A 90 -0.73 7.50 -11.00
N PRO A 91 0.53 7.93 -11.16
CA PRO A 91 0.96 8.58 -12.38
C PRO A 91 0.79 7.67 -13.59
N LYS A 92 0.39 8.26 -14.73
CA LYS A 92 0.20 7.53 -16.00
C LYS A 92 1.41 6.66 -16.36
N THR A 93 2.61 7.22 -16.26
CA THR A 93 3.85 6.49 -16.58
C THR A 93 4.07 5.27 -15.69
N THR A 94 3.70 5.36 -14.40
CA THR A 94 3.78 4.25 -13.44
C THR A 94 2.78 3.15 -13.77
N LEU A 95 1.52 3.51 -14.02
CA LEU A 95 0.47 2.54 -14.34
C LEU A 95 0.80 1.77 -15.63
N TYR A 96 1.24 2.47 -16.67
CA TYR A 96 1.61 1.83 -17.93
C TYR A 96 2.83 0.90 -17.78
N LYS A 97 3.82 1.26 -16.94
CA LYS A 97 4.93 0.35 -16.61
C LYS A 97 4.46 -0.93 -15.95
N TRP A 98 3.49 -0.86 -15.05
CA TRP A 98 2.95 -2.06 -14.40
C TRP A 98 2.17 -2.93 -15.37
N ILE A 99 1.30 -2.33 -16.19
CA ILE A 99 0.55 -3.06 -17.21
C ILE A 99 1.52 -3.82 -18.12
N ASN A 100 2.57 -3.16 -18.65
CA ASN A 100 3.53 -3.82 -19.51
C ASN A 100 4.33 -4.93 -18.80
N LYS A 101 4.67 -4.73 -17.52
CA LYS A 101 5.51 -5.67 -16.76
C LYS A 101 4.75 -6.92 -16.32
N TYR A 102 3.48 -6.80 -15.97
CA TYR A 102 2.73 -7.87 -15.31
C TYR A 102 1.66 -8.49 -16.20
N LYS A 103 1.24 -7.83 -17.30
CA LYS A 103 0.30 -8.41 -18.27
C LYS A 103 0.94 -9.55 -19.09
N THR A 104 2.26 -9.57 -19.25
CA THR A 104 3.01 -10.65 -19.92
C THR A 104 3.19 -11.90 -19.05
N ASN A 105 3.14 -11.77 -17.72
CA ASN A 105 3.32 -12.90 -16.80
C ASN A 105 2.03 -13.70 -16.53
N ALA A 106 0.86 -13.18 -16.94
CA ALA A 106 -0.40 -13.90 -16.82
C ALA A 106 -0.59 -14.97 -17.92
N SER A 107 0.17 -14.89 -19.01
CA SER A 107 0.06 -15.79 -20.17
C SER A 107 1.01 -17.00 -20.14
N SER A 108 1.84 -17.14 -19.09
CA SER A 108 2.86 -18.19 -18.95
C SER A 108 2.58 -19.16 -17.80
N GLY A 109 1.35 -19.17 -17.28
CA GLY A 109 0.90 -20.03 -16.17
C GLY A 109 -0.28 -20.95 -16.49
N LEU A 110 -0.56 -21.20 -17.77
CA LEU A 110 -1.52 -22.21 -18.25
C LEU A 110 -0.79 -23.27 -19.08
#